data_AF-A0A075AXE1-F1
#
_entry.id   AF-A0A075AXE1-F1
#
_cell.length_a   1.000
_cell.length_b   1.000
_cell.length_c   1.000
_cell.angle_alpha   90.00
_cell.angle_beta   90.00
_cell.angle_gamma   90.00
#
_symmetry.space_group_name_H-M   'P 1'
#
loop_
_entity.id
_entity.type
_entity.pdbx_description
1 polymer ?
#
loop_
_entity_poly.entity_id
_entity_poly.type
_entity_poly.pdbx_seq_one_letter_code
_entity_poly.pdbx_strand_id
1 'polypeptide(L)'
;MSLVAIMVLKGAQCWNSKNVDSLDSGHYVSFVAQKLNGHDEYNVSWIKYDDMGVNPITLMDSYKESIEVLFEYIGKNAYMLFYELIDLENLVKASKEYLLQEANNQSDYLLALKLQNDDFKKNSKESVCAQQ
;
A
#
# COMPACT_ATOMS: atom_id res chain seq x y z
N MET A 1 -20.73 -10.11 8.48
CA MET A 1 -19.28 -9.85 8.70
C MET A 1 -19.10 -8.36 8.81
N SER A 2 -18.29 -7.88 9.76
CA SER A 2 -17.98 -6.46 9.92
C SER A 2 -16.85 -6.11 8.95
N LEU A 3 -17.02 -5.04 8.17
CA LEU A 3 -15.96 -4.50 7.33
C LEU A 3 -14.79 -4.05 8.22
N VAL A 4 -13.58 -4.55 7.98
CA VAL A 4 -12.36 -4.02 8.60
C VAL A 4 -11.65 -3.17 7.56
N ALA A 5 -11.78 -1.85 7.69
CA ALA A 5 -11.20 -0.89 6.75
C ALA A 5 -10.26 0.08 7.47
N ILE A 6 -9.23 0.52 6.76
CA ILE A 6 -8.30 1.57 7.21
C ILE A 6 -8.39 2.76 6.27
N MET A 7 -8.17 3.96 6.81
CA MET A 7 -8.06 5.18 6.01
C MET A 7 -6.59 5.51 5.79
N VAL A 8 -6.18 5.63 4.53
CA VAL A 8 -4.80 5.95 4.15
C VAL A 8 -4.77 7.31 3.49
N LEU A 9 -3.94 8.24 3.99
CA LEU A 9 -3.78 9.56 3.40
C LEU A 9 -3.16 9.42 2.01
N LYS A 10 -3.86 9.91 0.98
CA LYS A 10 -3.42 9.92 -0.43
C LYS A 10 -3.07 11.29 -0.95
N GLY A 11 -3.53 12.34 -0.28
CA GLY A 11 -3.19 13.68 -0.68
C GLY A 11 -3.45 14.69 0.41
N ALA A 12 -2.80 15.84 0.30
CA ALA A 12 -3.07 17.00 1.14
C ALA A 12 -2.94 18.26 0.31
N GLN A 13 -3.92 19.15 0.43
CA GLN A 13 -3.83 20.51 -0.07
C GLN A 13 -3.43 21.40 1.10
N CYS A 14 -2.33 22.13 0.95
CA CYS A 14 -1.78 23.00 1.98
C CYS A 14 -1.82 24.45 1.51
N TRP A 15 -2.14 25.36 2.42
CA TRP A 15 -2.04 26.80 2.21
C TRP A 15 -0.67 27.29 2.69
N ASN A 16 0.18 27.66 1.75
CA ASN A 16 1.49 28.21 2.04
C ASN A 16 1.41 29.73 2.05
N SER A 17 1.39 30.34 3.23
CA SER A 17 1.53 31.80 3.39
C SER A 17 2.81 32.13 4.13
N LYS A 18 3.44 33.25 3.76
CA LYS A 18 4.58 33.81 4.52
C LYS A 18 4.17 34.26 5.93
N ASN A 19 2.87 34.49 6.14
CA ASN A 19 2.28 34.83 7.41
C ASN A 19 1.06 33.93 7.62
N VAL A 20 1.18 32.94 8.50
CA VAL A 20 0.10 31.96 8.78
C VAL A 20 -1.14 32.66 9.34
N ASP A 21 -0.96 33.84 9.95
CA ASP A 21 -2.02 34.62 10.60
C ASP A 21 -2.69 35.66 9.68
N SER A 22 -2.22 35.85 8.43
CA SER A 22 -2.87 36.77 7.48
C SER A 22 -3.62 36.01 6.39
N LEU A 23 -4.93 36.23 6.29
CA LEU A 23 -5.79 35.65 5.26
C LEU A 23 -5.59 36.29 3.86
N ASP A 24 -4.87 37.41 3.80
CA ASP A 24 -4.87 38.27 2.62
C ASP A 24 -3.94 37.80 1.48
N SER A 25 -2.98 36.91 1.76
CA SER A 25 -2.15 36.33 0.72
C SER A 25 -1.60 34.96 1.10
N GLY A 26 -1.70 34.01 0.16
CA GLY A 26 -1.12 32.69 0.28
C GLY A 26 -1.25 31.93 -1.02
N HIS A 27 -0.59 30.79 -1.05
CA HIS A 27 -0.43 29.97 -2.24
C HIS A 27 -0.78 28.52 -1.92
N TYR A 28 -1.63 27.89 -2.73
CA TYR A 28 -1.98 26.50 -2.51
C TYR A 28 -0.96 25.57 -3.16
N VAL A 29 -0.44 24.64 -2.38
CA VAL A 29 0.39 23.54 -2.86
C VAL A 29 -0.30 22.22 -2.57
N SER A 30 -0.17 21.26 -3.48
CA SER A 30 -0.78 19.94 -3.34
C SER A 30 0.28 18.87 -3.21
N PHE A 31 0.08 17.97 -2.26
CA PHE A 31 0.90 16.78 -2.05
C PHE A 31 0.07 15.57 -2.44
N VAL A 32 0.59 14.70 -3.30
CA VAL A 32 -0.10 13.50 -3.76
C VAL A 32 0.79 12.28 -3.59
N ALA A 33 0.25 11.25 -2.95
CA ALA A 33 0.84 9.94 -2.85
C ALA A 33 0.69 9.21 -4.19
N GLN A 34 1.81 8.88 -4.82
CA GLN A 34 1.86 8.06 -6.01
C GLN A 34 2.27 6.64 -5.61
N LYS A 35 1.47 5.65 -6.04
CA LYS A 35 1.83 4.24 -5.93
C LYS A 35 2.97 3.95 -6.90
N LEU A 36 4.06 3.38 -6.42
CA LEU A 36 5.11 2.83 -7.28
C LEU A 36 4.70 1.43 -7.71
N ASN A 37 4.78 1.17 -9.02
CA ASN A 37 4.51 -0.09 -9.72
C ASN A 37 3.86 -1.23 -8.90
N GLY A 38 2.59 -1.48 -9.19
CA GLY A 38 1.96 -2.81 -9.18
C GLY A 38 1.61 -3.44 -7.84
N HIS A 39 2.55 -3.59 -6.91
CA HIS A 39 2.40 -4.58 -5.83
C HIS A 39 2.93 -4.19 -4.44
N ASP A 40 3.80 -3.18 -4.34
CA ASP A 40 4.21 -2.64 -3.04
C ASP A 40 3.35 -1.43 -2.68
N GLU A 41 2.11 -1.67 -2.21
CA GLU A 41 1.23 -0.58 -1.75
C GLU A 41 1.81 0.25 -0.59
N TYR A 42 2.90 -0.23 0.01
CA TYR A 42 3.63 0.39 1.10
C TYR A 42 4.79 1.29 0.64
N ASN A 43 5.25 1.13 -0.61
CA ASN A 43 6.25 1.98 -1.25
C ASN A 43 5.54 3.12 -1.99
N VAL A 44 5.45 4.26 -1.31
CA VAL A 44 4.75 5.44 -1.81
C VAL A 44 5.76 6.54 -2.06
N SER A 45 5.80 7.07 -3.28
CA SER A 45 6.46 8.34 -3.55
C SER A 45 5.47 9.48 -3.35
N TRP A 46 5.91 10.62 -2.83
CA TRP A 46 5.09 11.82 -2.76
C TRP A 46 5.54 12.85 -3.79
N ILE A 47 4.57 13.43 -4.48
CA ILE A 47 4.77 14.48 -5.45
C ILE A 47 4.20 15.77 -4.89
N LYS A 48 5.01 16.83 -4.92
CA LYS A 48 4.56 18.20 -4.67
C LYS A 48 4.20 18.85 -6.01
N TYR A 49 2.96 19.33 -6.08
CA TYR A 49 2.45 20.19 -7.14
C TYR A 49 2.38 21.63 -6.61
N ASP A 50 3.06 22.53 -7.29
CA ASP A 50 3.24 23.93 -6.92
C ASP A 50 3.10 24.79 -8.19
N ASP A 51 1.87 25.21 -8.49
CA ASP A 51 1.46 25.76 -9.80
C ASP A 51 1.90 24.90 -10.99
N MET A 52 2.82 25.43 -11.81
CA MET A 52 3.38 24.76 -12.98
C MET A 52 4.57 23.87 -12.62
N GLY A 53 5.04 23.93 -11.37
CA GLY A 53 6.13 23.12 -10.85
C GLY A 53 5.64 21.77 -10.35
N VAL A 54 6.19 20.70 -10.92
CA VAL A 54 6.02 19.33 -10.41
C VAL A 54 7.36 18.89 -9.83
N ASN A 55 7.43 18.75 -8.51
CA ASN A 55 8.65 18.38 -7.81
C ASN A 55 8.44 17.07 -7.05
N PRO A 56 9.10 15.96 -7.44
CA PRO A 56 9.13 14.76 -6.61
C PRO A 56 9.83 15.10 -5.29
N ILE A 57 9.22 14.76 -4.16
CA ILE A 57 9.74 15.20 -2.84
C ILE A 57 10.91 14.32 -2.42
N THR A 58 10.78 13.00 -2.56
CA THR A 58 11.82 11.95 -2.48
C THR A 58 11.11 10.58 -2.45
N LEU A 59 11.76 9.54 -2.95
CA LEU A 59 11.36 8.14 -2.75
C LEU A 59 11.69 7.76 -1.30
N MET A 60 10.68 7.45 -0.50
CA MET A 60 10.89 6.99 0.88
C MET A 60 10.68 5.48 0.94
N ASP A 61 11.50 4.81 1.74
CA ASP A 61 11.46 3.35 1.93
C ASP A 61 10.22 2.91 2.71
N SER A 62 9.52 3.85 3.37
CA SER A 62 8.26 3.56 4.04
C SER A 62 7.26 4.72 4.03
N TYR A 63 5.96 4.36 4.07
CA TYR A 63 4.88 5.32 4.25
C TYR A 63 5.03 6.16 5.52
N LYS A 64 5.53 5.56 6.61
CA LYS A 64 5.73 6.23 7.90
C LYS A 64 6.71 7.40 7.77
N GLU A 65 7.89 7.15 7.18
CA GLU A 65 8.89 8.19 6.93
C GLU A 65 8.35 9.30 6.03
N SER A 66 7.58 8.91 5.01
CA SER A 66 6.95 9.87 4.11
C SER A 66 5.99 10.81 4.83
N ILE A 67 5.20 10.28 5.78
CA ILE A 67 4.28 11.10 6.57
C ILE A 67 5.04 11.98 7.56
N GLU A 68 6.08 11.49 8.23
CA GLU A 68 6.84 12.29 9.20
C GLU A 68 7.47 13.54 8.56
N VAL A 69 8.07 13.39 7.37
CA VAL A 69 8.63 14.52 6.61
C VAL A 69 7.52 15.48 6.16
N LEU A 70 6.39 14.94 5.72
CA LEU A 70 5.25 15.75 5.31
C LEU A 70 4.52 16.39 6.49
N PHE A 71 4.57 15.80 7.69
CA PHE A 71 3.79 16.23 8.85
C PHE A 71 4.17 17.64 9.30
N GLU A 72 5.45 18.02 9.15
CA GLU A 72 5.88 19.39 9.43
C GLU A 72 5.22 20.41 8.50
N TYR A 73 4.98 20.03 7.23
CA TYR A 73 4.35 20.87 6.22
C TYR A 73 2.83 20.81 6.26
N ILE A 74 2.27 19.60 6.22
CA ILE A 74 0.83 19.29 6.25
C ILE A 74 0.24 19.66 7.62
N GLY A 75 0.87 19.26 8.72
CA GLY A 75 0.30 19.40 10.06
C GLY A 75 0.06 20.85 10.49
N LYS A 76 0.81 21.81 9.93
CA LYS A 76 0.65 23.24 10.22
C LYS A 76 -0.23 23.98 9.20
N ASN A 77 -0.27 23.51 7.96
CA ASN A 77 -0.80 24.29 6.83
C ASN A 77 -1.86 23.55 6.01
N ALA A 78 -2.25 22.33 6.40
CA ALA A 78 -3.27 21.57 5.68
C ALA A 78 -4.60 22.31 5.69
N TYR A 79 -5.08 22.59 4.49
CA TYR A 79 -6.42 23.09 4.24
C TYR A 79 -7.39 21.94 3.98
N MET A 80 -6.94 20.90 3.26
CA MET A 80 -7.76 19.73 2.90
C MET A 80 -6.92 18.46 2.90
N LEU A 81 -7.49 17.36 3.39
CA LEU A 81 -6.85 16.05 3.41
C LEU A 81 -7.69 15.04 2.62
N PHE A 82 -7.04 14.26 1.78
CA PHE A 82 -7.66 13.24 0.95
C PHE A 82 -7.26 11.87 1.46
N TYR A 83 -8.24 11.08 1.86
CA TYR A 83 -8.04 9.71 2.34
C TYR A 83 -8.70 8.72 1.38
N GLU A 84 -8.02 7.60 1.15
CA GLU A 84 -8.60 6.42 0.52
C GLU A 84 -9.00 5.43 1.61
N LEU A 85 -10.21 4.87 1.50
CA LEU A 85 -10.66 3.78 2.34
C LEU A 85 -10.18 2.47 1.74
N ILE A 86 -9.32 1.77 2.47
CA ILE A 86 -8.78 0.47 2.05
C ILE A 86 -9.47 -0.62 2.87
N ASP A 87 -10.14 -1.53 2.17
CA ASP A 87 -10.69 -2.76 2.74
C ASP A 87 -9.55 -3.78 2.95
N LEU A 88 -9.29 -4.11 4.21
CA LEU A 88 -8.19 -5.01 4.56
C LEU A 88 -8.45 -6.44 4.08
N GLU A 89 -9.69 -6.89 4.02
CA GLU A 89 -10.00 -8.25 3.55
C GLU A 89 -9.65 -8.39 2.07
N ASN A 90 -10.03 -7.38 1.27
CA ASN A 90 -9.68 -7.33 -0.14
C ASN A 90 -8.17 -7.21 -0.36
N LEU A 91 -7.48 -6.40 0.45
CA LEU A 91 -6.03 -6.25 0.39
C LEU A 91 -5.30 -7.57 0.68
N VAL A 92 -5.69 -8.27 1.75
CA VAL A 92 -5.10 -9.57 2.12
C VAL A 92 -5.36 -10.60 1.03
N LYS A 93 -6.56 -10.61 0.45
CA LYS A 93 -6.91 -11.51 -0.65
C LYS A 93 -6.04 -11.25 -1.89
N ALA A 94 -5.91 -9.99 -2.32
CA ALA A 94 -5.08 -9.62 -3.46
C ALA A 94 -3.60 -9.96 -3.24
N SER A 95 -3.08 -9.69 -2.04
CA SER A 95 -1.70 -10.03 -1.67
C SER A 95 -1.46 -11.55 -1.70
N LYS A 96 -2.40 -12.34 -1.18
CA LYS A 96 -2.33 -13.80 -1.22
C LYS A 96 -2.32 -14.33 -2.65
N GLU A 97 -3.21 -13.83 -3.50
CA GLU A 97 -3.31 -14.24 -4.92
C GLU A 97 -2.00 -13.94 -5.67
N TYR A 98 -1.42 -12.76 -5.44
CA TYR A 98 -0.12 -12.39 -5.99
C TYR A 98 1.01 -13.32 -5.52
N LEU A 99 1.13 -13.56 -4.20
CA LEU A 99 2.18 -14.43 -3.66
C LEU A 99 2.07 -15.86 -4.20
N LEU A 100 0.84 -16.36 -4.39
CA LEU A 100 0.62 -17.66 -5.03
C LEU A 100 1.04 -17.64 -6.50
N GLN A 101 0.74 -16.57 -7.24
CA GLN A 101 1.19 -16.43 -8.63
C GLN A 101 2.71 -16.41 -8.73
N GLU A 102 3.39 -15.63 -7.89
CA GLU A 102 4.85 -15.58 -7.83
C GLU A 102 5.46 -16.93 -7.46
N ALA A 103 4.91 -17.59 -6.43
CA ALA A 103 5.36 -18.92 -6.03
C ALA A 103 5.18 -19.95 -7.16
N ASN A 104 4.08 -19.89 -7.91
CA ASN A 104 3.86 -20.78 -9.07
C ASN A 104 4.89 -20.62 -10.19
N ASN A 105 5.62 -19.50 -10.23
CA ASN A 105 6.72 -19.28 -11.17
C ASN A 105 8.06 -19.86 -10.66
N GLN A 106 8.10 -20.42 -9.45
CA GLN A 106 9.31 -20.97 -8.84
C GLN A 106 9.32 -22.50 -8.87
N SER A 107 10.38 -23.07 -9.44
CA SER A 107 10.58 -24.52 -9.58
C SER A 107 10.49 -25.27 -8.25
N ASP A 108 11.06 -24.70 -7.18
CA ASP A 108 11.08 -25.33 -5.85
C ASP A 108 9.68 -25.40 -5.23
N TYR A 109 8.85 -24.38 -5.44
CA TYR A 109 7.47 -24.37 -4.99
C TYR A 109 6.64 -25.42 -5.74
N LEU A 110 6.80 -25.53 -7.05
CA LEU A 110 6.12 -26.55 -7.86
C LEU A 110 6.55 -27.97 -7.45
N LEU A 111 7.83 -28.18 -7.14
CA LEU A 111 8.35 -29.44 -6.62
C LEU A 111 7.73 -29.78 -5.26
N ALA A 112 7.67 -28.81 -4.34
CA ALA A 112 7.05 -28.98 -3.02
C ALA A 112 5.55 -29.35 -3.14
N LEU A 113 4.81 -28.68 -4.02
CA LEU A 113 3.41 -29.03 -4.30
C LEU A 113 3.25 -30.44 -4.86
N LYS A 114 4.16 -30.87 -5.75
CA LYS A 114 4.12 -32.23 -6.29
C LYS A 114 4.35 -33.28 -5.20
N LEU A 115 5.36 -33.07 -4.35
CA LEU A 115 5.66 -33.96 -3.22
C LEU A 115 4.48 -34.05 -2.24
N GLN A 116 3.87 -32.90 -1.89
CA GLN A 116 2.70 -32.85 -1.02
C GLN A 116 1.52 -33.66 -1.60
N ASN A 117 1.26 -33.54 -2.90
CA ASN A 117 0.19 -34.28 -3.57
C ASN A 117 0.47 -35.78 -3.69
N ASP A 118 1.74 -36.17 -3.87
CA ASP A 118 2.14 -37.57 -3.93
C ASP A 118 2.06 -38.23 -2.53
N ASP A 119 2.40 -37.52 -1.47
CA ASP A 119 2.22 -37.99 -0.08
C ASP A 119 0.74 -38.09 0.30
N PHE A 120 -0.09 -37.12 -0.11
CA PHE A 120 -1.54 -37.20 0.07
C PHE A 120 -2.14 -38.44 -0.65
N LYS A 121 -1.66 -38.75 -1.86
CA LYS A 121 -2.06 -39.96 -2.59
C LYS A 121 -1.62 -41.24 -1.90
N LYS A 122 -0.41 -41.31 -1.33
CA LYS A 122 0.05 -42.48 -0.57
C LYS A 122 -0.78 -42.71 0.69
N ASN A 123 -1.01 -41.65 1.47
CA ASN A 123 -1.79 -41.72 2.70
C ASN A 123 -3.28 -42.05 2.44
N SER A 124 -3.84 -41.60 1.32
CA SER A 124 -5.22 -41.94 0.92
C SER A 124 -5.39 -43.42 0.51
N LYS A 125 -4.34 -44.10 0.05
CA LYS A 125 -4.39 -45.53 -0.30
C LYS A 125 -4.21 -46.42 0.93
N GLU A 126 -3.38 -46.04 1.89
CA GLU A 126 -3.19 -46.79 3.13
C GLU A 126 -4.43 -46.72 4.04
N SER A 127 -5.16 -45.60 4.04
CA SER A 127 -6.43 -45.46 4.78
C SER A 127 -7.55 -46.36 4.25
N VAL A 128 -7.53 -46.76 2.98
CA VAL A 128 -8.54 -47.66 2.38
C VAL A 128 -8.22 -49.13 2.66
N CYS A 129 -6.94 -49.48 2.83
CA CYS A 129 -6.52 -50.84 3.19
C CYS A 129 -6.62 -51.14 4.69
N ALA A 130 -6.75 -50.13 5.56
CA ALA A 130 -6.88 -50.32 7.02
C ALA A 130 -8.32 -50.55 7.51
N GLN A 131 -9.31 -50.58 6.61
CA GLN A 131 -10.74 -50.81 6.92
C GLN A 131 -11.29 -52.16 6.39
N GLN A 132 -10.42 -53.09 5.99
CA GLN A 132 -10.79 -54.48 5.64
C GLN A 132 -10.18 -55.45 6.63
#